data_AF-L7MLU8-F1
#
_entry.id   AF-L7MLU8-F1
#
_cell.length_a   1.000
_cell.length_b   1.000
_cell.length_c   1.000
_cell.angle_alpha   90.00
_cell.angle_beta   90.00
_cell.angle_gamma   90.00
#
_symmetry.space_group_name_H-M   'P 1'
#
loop_
_entity.id
_entity.type
_entity.pdbx_description
1 polymer ?
#
loop_
_entity_poly.entity_id
_entity_poly.type
_entity_poly.pdbx_seq_one_letter_code
_entity_poly.pdbx_strand_id
1 'polypeptide(L)'
;MGCSISLLLVLFSWLPPGYRTVCGKLPAGWRDTAHKFLRQNGRIYLVGMTQGLFPEPENIKYKCIRTTHRHAIGSIDRQLYYIEELQKDENGEEPPEDHKKWTSKEAWLTFRVDKSNEVIHIGRIDNLIPVGVEQSFQVVEVDTQCLIIGAASDRNRRPDCTLWVTEKLVGQESHLCYSIFRQECGDTRITVRNAD
;
A
#
# COMPACT_ATOMS: atom_id res chain seq x y z
N MET A 1 -22.89 5.85 53.05
CA MET A 1 -21.79 4.92 52.71
C MET A 1 -21.41 5.18 51.26
N GLY A 2 -20.43 6.05 51.04
CA GLY A 2 -20.03 6.51 49.71
C GLY A 2 -19.02 5.57 49.08
N CYS A 3 -19.25 5.19 47.82
CA CYS A 3 -18.28 4.44 47.01
C CYS A 3 -17.15 5.37 46.57
N SER A 4 -15.96 5.19 47.16
CA SER A 4 -14.70 5.68 46.60
C SER A 4 -14.18 4.64 45.61
N ILE A 5 -14.26 4.93 44.31
CA ILE A 5 -13.53 4.18 43.27
C ILE A 5 -12.15 4.83 43.16
N SER A 6 -11.15 4.16 43.75
CA SER A 6 -9.76 4.60 43.72
C SER A 6 -9.15 4.30 42.34
N LEU A 7 -9.03 5.36 41.55
CA LEU A 7 -8.08 5.49 40.44
C LEU A 7 -6.65 5.36 41.01
N LEU A 8 -5.97 4.23 40.79
CA LEU A 8 -4.50 4.11 40.68
C LEU A 8 -4.05 2.66 40.91
N LEU A 9 -4.14 1.84 39.86
CA LEU A 9 -3.11 0.82 39.53
C LEU A 9 -2.98 0.79 38.00
N VAL A 10 -2.81 1.97 37.42
CA VAL A 10 -2.19 2.20 36.12
C VAL A 10 -0.70 2.31 36.42
N LEU A 11 0.06 1.22 36.26
CA LEU A 11 1.52 1.18 36.03
C LEU A 11 1.98 -0.27 36.18
N PHE A 12 2.77 -0.75 35.22
CA PHE A 12 3.31 -2.11 35.05
C PHE A 12 2.44 -3.14 34.32
N SER A 13 2.23 -2.89 33.03
CA SER A 13 2.63 -3.85 31.98
C SER A 13 2.49 -3.21 30.59
N TRP A 14 3.16 -2.06 30.40
CA TRP A 14 3.57 -1.62 29.07
C TRP A 14 4.74 -2.50 28.61
N LEU A 15 4.43 -3.77 28.31
CA LEU A 15 5.20 -4.54 27.35
C LEU A 15 4.53 -4.24 26.00
N PRO A 16 5.29 -3.86 24.96
CA PRO A 16 4.72 -3.72 23.63
C PRO A 16 4.03 -5.06 23.30
N PRO A 17 2.76 -5.07 22.88
CA PRO A 17 2.18 -6.31 22.40
C PRO A 17 3.10 -6.78 21.28
N GLY A 18 3.74 -7.93 21.49
CA GLY A 18 4.47 -8.61 20.44
C GLY A 18 3.48 -8.88 19.33
N TYR A 19 3.49 -8.04 18.31
CA TYR A 19 2.71 -8.19 17.10
C TYR A 19 3.24 -9.44 16.40
N ARG A 20 2.64 -10.59 16.70
CA ARG A 20 2.73 -11.75 15.82
C ARG A 20 1.75 -11.50 14.68
N THR A 21 2.33 -11.18 13.54
CA THR A 21 1.70 -11.10 12.24
C THR A 21 0.99 -12.42 11.95
N VAL A 22 -0.33 -12.35 11.71
CA VAL A 22 -1.14 -13.46 11.23
C VAL A 22 -1.12 -13.38 9.71
N CYS A 23 0.00 -13.73 9.11
CA CYS A 23 0.17 -13.99 7.68
C CYS A 23 1.23 -15.10 7.59
N GLY A 24 1.06 -16.05 6.67
CA GLY A 24 1.93 -17.23 6.56
C GLY A 24 3.42 -16.87 6.57
N LYS A 25 4.26 -17.72 7.17
CA LYS A 25 5.71 -17.50 7.22
C LYS A 25 6.24 -17.36 5.80
N LEU A 26 6.78 -16.19 5.45
CA LEU A 26 7.35 -15.97 4.12
C LEU A 26 8.49 -16.95 3.85
N PRO A 27 8.72 -17.32 2.58
CA PRO A 27 9.81 -18.21 2.23
C PRO A 27 11.17 -17.59 2.60
N ALA A 28 12.15 -18.46 2.87
CA ALA A 28 13.53 -18.02 3.05
C ALA A 28 13.98 -17.25 1.80
N GLY A 29 14.50 -16.04 1.99
CA GLY A 29 14.94 -15.17 0.89
C GLY A 29 13.90 -14.18 0.36
N TRP A 30 12.70 -14.07 0.97
CA TRP A 30 11.69 -13.07 0.58
C TRP A 30 12.26 -11.66 0.48
N ARG A 31 13.23 -11.31 1.33
CA ARG A 31 13.87 -9.99 1.34
C ARG A 31 14.62 -9.70 0.04
N ASP A 32 15.40 -10.66 -0.42
CA ASP A 32 16.15 -10.51 -1.67
C ASP A 32 15.19 -10.44 -2.85
N THR A 33 14.09 -11.17 -2.78
CA THR A 33 13.00 -11.11 -3.76
C THR A 33 12.32 -9.75 -3.76
N ALA A 34 11.97 -9.19 -2.60
CA ALA A 34 11.40 -7.85 -2.46
C ALA A 34 12.36 -6.77 -2.95
N HIS A 35 13.66 -6.87 -2.63
CA HIS A 35 14.66 -5.98 -3.19
C HIS A 35 14.75 -6.07 -4.72
N LYS A 36 14.78 -7.28 -5.28
CA LYS A 36 14.79 -7.49 -6.73
C LYS A 36 13.54 -6.92 -7.39
N PHE A 37 12.37 -7.16 -6.82
CA PHE A 37 11.11 -6.62 -7.31
C PHE A 37 11.11 -5.08 -7.27
N LEU A 38 11.50 -4.46 -6.15
CA LEU A 38 11.45 -3.01 -6.01
C LEU A 38 12.56 -2.28 -6.80
N ARG A 39 13.71 -2.92 -7.06
CA ARG A 39 14.83 -2.34 -7.83
C ARG A 39 14.77 -2.63 -9.33
N GLN A 40 13.78 -3.37 -9.80
CA GLN A 40 13.65 -3.65 -11.22
C GLN A 40 13.41 -2.33 -12.00
N ASN A 41 14.06 -2.20 -13.16
CA ASN A 41 13.99 -1.00 -14.00
C ASN A 41 12.60 -0.79 -14.65
N GLY A 42 11.75 -1.81 -14.65
CA GLY A 42 10.40 -1.74 -15.21
C GLY A 42 9.43 -0.92 -14.35
N ARG A 43 8.29 -0.61 -14.97
CA ARG A 43 7.14 -0.03 -14.26
C ARG A 43 6.47 -1.10 -13.41
N ILE A 44 6.03 -0.68 -12.24
CA ILE A 44 5.23 -1.49 -11.32
C ILE A 44 3.90 -0.77 -11.13
N TYR A 45 2.81 -1.48 -11.32
CA TYR A 45 1.45 -0.96 -11.30
C TYR A 45 0.73 -1.43 -10.05
N LEU A 46 -0.02 -0.53 -9.41
CA LEU A 46 -0.96 -0.89 -8.36
C LEU A 46 -2.27 -1.35 -9.04
N VAL A 47 -2.58 -2.64 -8.93
CA VAL A 47 -3.71 -3.27 -9.64
C VAL A 47 -4.79 -3.80 -8.70
N GLY A 48 -4.55 -3.79 -7.39
CA GLY A 48 -5.56 -4.12 -6.39
C GLY A 48 -5.31 -3.38 -5.09
N MET A 49 -6.39 -2.94 -4.45
CA MET A 49 -6.34 -2.36 -3.11
C MET A 49 -7.60 -2.70 -2.32
N THR A 50 -7.49 -2.85 -1.00
CA THR A 50 -8.66 -2.91 -0.14
C THR A 50 -8.99 -1.51 0.38
N GLN A 51 -10.22 -1.32 0.84
CA GLN A 51 -10.67 -0.02 1.34
C GLN A 51 -9.94 0.33 2.65
N GLY A 52 -9.31 1.50 2.71
CA GLY A 52 -8.77 2.06 3.96
C GLY A 52 -7.26 2.33 3.96
N LEU A 53 -6.49 1.71 3.06
CA LEU A 53 -5.04 1.91 3.02
C LEU A 53 -4.63 3.27 2.43
N PHE A 54 -5.42 3.74 1.45
CA PHE A 54 -5.34 5.10 0.91
C PHE A 54 -6.74 5.70 0.88
N PRO A 55 -7.13 6.53 1.86
CA PRO A 55 -8.43 7.17 1.84
C PRO A 55 -8.49 8.13 0.63
N GLU A 56 -9.39 7.84 -0.30
CA GLU A 56 -9.72 8.74 -1.39
C GLU A 56 -10.49 9.94 -0.81
N PRO A 57 -10.12 11.18 -1.13
CA PRO A 57 -10.95 12.34 -0.81
C PRO A 57 -12.35 12.18 -1.40
N GLU A 58 -13.39 12.69 -0.73
CA GLU A 58 -14.80 12.45 -1.09
C GLU A 58 -15.16 12.74 -2.56
N ASN A 59 -14.37 13.56 -3.25
CA ASN A 59 -14.61 13.97 -4.63
C ASN A 59 -13.46 13.63 -5.62
N ILE A 60 -12.48 12.83 -5.19
CA ILE A 60 -11.32 12.50 -6.02
C ILE A 60 -11.15 10.99 -6.06
N LYS A 61 -11.08 10.46 -7.28
CA LYS A 61 -10.73 9.06 -7.52
C LYS A 61 -9.33 8.95 -8.08
N TYR A 62 -8.52 8.06 -7.53
CA TYR A 62 -7.18 7.80 -8.04
C TYR A 62 -7.19 6.69 -9.08
N LYS A 63 -6.47 6.91 -10.18
CA LYS A 63 -6.36 5.97 -11.31
C LYS A 63 -4.92 5.84 -11.79
N CYS A 64 -4.67 4.76 -12.54
CA CYS A 64 -3.43 4.51 -13.27
C CYS A 64 -2.17 4.65 -12.40
N ILE A 65 -2.26 4.20 -11.14
CA ILE A 65 -1.19 4.29 -10.16
C ILE A 65 -0.05 3.36 -10.57
N ARG A 66 1.13 3.93 -10.78
CA ARG A 66 2.35 3.19 -11.14
C ARG A 66 3.59 3.84 -10.59
N THR A 67 4.65 3.06 -10.45
CA THR A 67 5.96 3.55 -10.03
C THR A 67 7.05 3.12 -11.00
N THR A 68 8.06 3.96 -11.19
CA THR A 68 9.25 3.65 -12.02
C THR A 68 10.51 3.77 -11.17
N HIS A 69 11.41 2.80 -11.30
CA HIS A 69 12.68 2.82 -10.57
C HIS A 69 13.52 4.02 -11.00
N ARG A 70 14.10 4.71 -10.02
CA ARG A 70 15.15 5.69 -10.25
C ARG A 70 16.40 5.16 -9.58
N HIS A 71 17.51 5.24 -10.30
CA HIS A 71 18.78 4.82 -9.75
C HIS A 71 19.16 5.73 -8.58
N ALA A 72 19.18 5.17 -7.39
CA ALA A 72 19.64 5.83 -6.17
C ALA A 72 20.60 4.89 -5.43
N ILE A 73 21.66 5.46 -4.86
CA ILE A 73 22.69 4.70 -4.13
C ILE A 73 22.20 4.50 -2.69
N GLY A 74 21.95 3.25 -2.30
CA GLY A 74 21.64 2.88 -0.92
C GLY A 74 20.16 2.88 -0.53
N SER A 75 19.31 3.63 -1.22
CA SER A 75 17.84 3.60 -1.10
C SER A 75 17.21 2.78 -2.24
N ILE A 76 15.89 2.53 -2.15
CA ILE A 76 15.10 2.06 -3.29
C ILE A 76 14.08 3.15 -3.59
N ASP A 77 14.46 4.09 -4.45
CA ASP A 77 13.62 5.22 -4.77
C ASP A 77 12.86 4.96 -6.06
N ARG A 78 11.56 5.26 -6.04
CA ARG A 78 10.70 5.15 -7.21
C ARG A 78 9.87 6.41 -7.37
N GLN A 79 9.75 6.85 -8.62
CA GLN A 79 8.86 7.94 -9.00
C GLN A 79 7.45 7.37 -9.13
N LEU A 80 6.51 7.87 -8.33
CA LEU A 80 5.09 7.57 -8.39
C LEU A 80 4.41 8.46 -9.43
N TYR A 81 3.55 7.84 -10.23
CA TYR A 81 2.66 8.50 -11.17
C TYR A 81 1.23 8.02 -10.91
N TYR A 82 0.27 8.95 -10.91
CA TYR A 82 -1.15 8.63 -10.77
C TYR A 82 -2.01 9.72 -11.42
N ILE A 83 -3.28 9.40 -11.66
CA ILE A 83 -4.26 10.34 -12.21
C ILE A 83 -5.34 10.59 -11.16
N GLU A 84 -5.66 11.86 -10.96
CA GLU A 84 -6.82 12.32 -10.19
C GLU A 84 -7.99 12.57 -11.14
N GLU A 85 -9.11 11.90 -10.87
CA GLU A 85 -10.39 12.11 -11.56
C GLU A 85 -11.38 12.73 -10.58
N LEU A 86 -11.85 13.94 -10.89
CA LEU A 86 -12.94 14.58 -10.15
C LEU A 86 -14.25 13.81 -10.39
N GLN A 87 -14.92 13.39 -9.31
CA GLN A 87 -16.17 12.63 -9.40
C GLN A 87 -17.39 13.54 -9.55
N LYS A 88 -17.33 14.75 -9.00
CA LYS A 88 -18.39 15.75 -9.01
C LYS A 88 -17.80 17.12 -9.34
N ASP A 89 -18.56 17.92 -10.06
CA ASP A 89 -18.20 19.29 -10.37
C ASP A 89 -18.46 20.25 -9.19
N GLU A 90 -18.30 21.56 -9.42
CA GLU A 90 -18.52 22.61 -8.41
C GLU A 90 -19.97 22.67 -7.92
N ASN A 91 -20.93 22.13 -8.69
CA ASN A 91 -22.35 22.07 -8.35
C ASN A 91 -22.71 20.76 -7.64
N GLY A 92 -21.77 19.83 -7.50
CA GLY A 92 -21.98 18.52 -6.88
C GLY A 92 -22.60 17.48 -7.82
N GLU A 93 -22.65 17.77 -9.13
CA GLU A 93 -23.18 16.86 -10.14
C GLU A 93 -22.05 15.99 -10.74
N GLU A 94 -22.34 14.74 -11.08
CA GLU A 94 -21.38 13.89 -11.79
C GLU A 94 -21.21 14.40 -13.23
N PRO A 95 -20.01 14.84 -13.63
CA PRO A 95 -19.81 15.34 -14.98
C PRO A 95 -19.92 14.18 -15.98
N PRO A 96 -20.47 14.43 -17.19
CA PRO A 96 -20.47 13.45 -18.26
C PRO A 96 -19.02 13.02 -18.60
N GLU A 97 -18.83 11.78 -19.07
CA GLU A 97 -17.52 11.13 -19.23
C GLU A 97 -16.50 11.97 -20.01
N ASP A 98 -16.95 12.68 -21.03
CA ASP A 98 -16.17 13.56 -21.91
C ASP A 98 -15.73 14.87 -21.23
N HIS A 99 -16.39 15.25 -20.13
CA HIS A 99 -16.10 16.46 -19.36
C HIS A 99 -15.36 16.17 -18.05
N LYS A 100 -15.07 14.89 -17.76
CA LYS A 100 -14.26 14.52 -16.59
C LYS A 100 -12.87 15.14 -16.72
N LYS A 101 -12.47 15.89 -15.71
CA LYS A 101 -11.15 16.51 -15.64
C LYS A 101 -10.15 15.52 -15.06
N TRP A 102 -9.16 15.14 -15.86
CA TRP A 102 -8.08 14.23 -15.48
C TRP A 102 -6.82 15.04 -15.20
N THR A 103 -6.31 14.98 -13.98
CA THR A 103 -5.05 15.65 -13.63
C THR A 103 -3.98 14.62 -13.34
N SER A 104 -2.90 14.65 -14.10
CA SER A 104 -1.74 13.79 -13.85
C SER A 104 -0.92 14.35 -12.69
N LYS A 105 -0.50 13.48 -11.79
CA LYS A 105 0.28 13.82 -10.59
C LYS A 105 1.50 12.92 -10.48
N GLU A 106 2.55 13.48 -9.89
CA GLU A 106 3.79 12.79 -9.63
C GLU A 106 4.24 13.06 -8.20
N ALA A 107 4.87 12.05 -7.58
CA ALA A 107 5.47 12.15 -6.27
C ALA A 107 6.66 11.21 -6.17
N TRP A 108 7.49 11.39 -5.15
CA TRP A 108 8.64 10.54 -4.91
C TRP A 108 8.38 9.58 -3.75
N LEU A 109 8.69 8.30 -3.94
CA LEU A 109 8.60 7.27 -2.90
C LEU A 109 9.97 6.68 -2.61
N THR A 110 10.33 6.55 -1.34
CA THR A 110 11.44 5.73 -0.87
C THR A 110 10.90 4.46 -0.25
N PHE A 111 11.42 3.32 -0.68
CA PHE A 111 11.15 2.02 -0.10
C PHE A 111 12.34 1.54 0.73
N ARG A 112 12.07 1.09 1.96
CA ARG A 112 13.05 0.45 2.84
C ARG A 112 12.52 -0.90 3.31
N VAL A 113 13.26 -1.95 3.00
CA VAL A 113 12.92 -3.33 3.42
C VAL A 113 13.61 -3.62 4.75
N ASP A 114 12.82 -3.87 5.80
CA ASP A 114 13.35 -4.19 7.14
C ASP A 114 14.04 -5.57 7.14
N LYS A 115 15.13 -5.66 7.90
CA LYS A 115 15.92 -6.87 8.09
C LYS A 115 15.32 -7.84 9.11
N SER A 116 14.33 -7.44 9.92
CA SER A 116 13.84 -8.32 11.00
C SER A 116 12.36 -8.71 10.91
N ASN A 117 11.49 -7.86 10.36
CA ASN A 117 10.05 -7.96 10.66
C ASN A 117 9.13 -8.19 9.47
N GLU A 118 9.65 -8.59 8.31
CA GLU A 118 8.80 -8.74 7.10
C GLU A 118 8.05 -7.44 6.77
N VAL A 119 8.69 -6.30 7.06
CA VAL A 119 8.11 -4.97 6.88
C VAL A 119 8.78 -4.25 5.70
N ILE A 120 7.97 -3.62 4.88
CA ILE A 120 8.38 -2.60 3.92
C ILE A 120 7.89 -1.26 4.43
N HIS A 121 8.83 -0.35 4.58
CA HIS A 121 8.52 1.04 4.86
C HIS A 121 8.46 1.84 3.57
N ILE A 122 7.45 2.71 3.46
CA ILE A 122 7.25 3.60 2.32
C ILE A 122 7.20 5.03 2.86
N GLY A 123 8.16 5.85 2.44
CA GLY A 123 8.21 7.28 2.71
C GLY A 123 7.99 8.09 1.44
N ARG A 124 7.48 9.33 1.58
CA ARG A 124 7.38 10.30 0.48
C ARG A 124 8.57 11.28 0.53
N ILE A 125 9.24 11.49 -0.59
CA ILE A 125 10.40 12.39 -0.72
C ILE A 125 9.97 13.73 -1.34
N ASP A 126 9.04 14.45 -0.71
CA ASP A 126 8.65 15.79 -1.22
C ASP A 126 9.11 16.88 -0.25
N ASN A 127 10.00 17.76 -0.73
CA ASN A 127 10.60 18.87 0.03
C ASN A 127 9.65 20.06 0.33
N LEU A 128 8.34 19.92 0.05
CA LEU A 128 7.31 20.95 0.26
C LEU A 128 6.37 20.63 1.44
N ILE A 129 6.48 19.43 2.02
CA ILE A 129 5.75 18.99 3.19
C ILE A 129 6.80 18.51 4.19
N PRO A 130 6.73 18.84 5.49
CA PRO A 130 7.71 18.33 6.44
C PRO A 130 7.75 16.80 6.36
N VAL A 131 8.95 16.27 6.09
CA VAL A 131 9.32 14.86 6.22
C VAL A 131 8.68 14.30 7.50
N GLY A 132 7.92 13.20 7.45
CA GLY A 132 7.46 12.65 8.74
C GLY A 132 6.50 11.49 8.83
N VAL A 133 5.91 10.97 7.76
CA VAL A 133 5.05 9.76 7.90
C VAL A 133 5.53 8.67 6.95
N GLU A 134 6.66 8.07 7.30
CA GLU A 134 7.05 6.77 6.79
C GLU A 134 6.01 5.75 7.27
N GLN A 135 5.27 5.15 6.33
CA GLN A 135 4.26 4.14 6.64
C GLN A 135 4.91 2.76 6.57
N SER A 136 4.55 1.89 7.51
CA SER A 136 5.12 0.55 7.63
C SER A 136 4.06 -0.48 7.25
N PHE A 137 4.39 -1.35 6.30
CA PHE A 137 3.50 -2.38 5.81
C PHE A 137 4.13 -3.75 5.96
N GLN A 138 3.33 -4.73 6.35
CA GLN A 138 3.75 -6.13 6.38
C GLN A 138 3.73 -6.68 4.96
N VAL A 139 4.72 -7.47 4.60
CA VAL A 139 4.75 -8.22 3.35
C VAL A 139 3.86 -9.44 3.51
N VAL A 140 2.82 -9.52 2.70
CA VAL A 140 1.89 -10.65 2.66
C VAL A 140 2.42 -11.71 1.68
N GLU A 141 2.88 -11.27 0.51
CA GLU A 141 3.45 -12.13 -0.53
C GLU A 141 4.42 -11.34 -1.40
N VAL A 142 5.47 -11.99 -1.89
CA VAL A 142 6.39 -11.35 -2.82
C VAL A 142 7.06 -12.36 -3.73
N ASP A 143 7.04 -12.07 -5.03
CA ASP A 143 7.83 -12.78 -6.02
C ASP A 143 8.52 -11.77 -6.98
N THR A 144 9.04 -12.28 -8.10
CA THR A 144 9.73 -11.42 -9.08
C THR A 144 8.80 -10.57 -9.93
N GLN A 145 7.49 -10.84 -9.92
CA GLN A 145 6.47 -10.23 -10.77
C GLN A 145 5.37 -9.51 -9.98
N CYS A 146 5.21 -9.77 -8.69
CA CYS A 146 4.24 -9.14 -7.82
C CYS A 146 4.77 -8.87 -6.39
N LEU A 147 4.09 -7.95 -5.71
CA LEU A 147 4.27 -7.67 -4.29
C LEU A 147 2.91 -7.35 -3.67
N ILE A 148 2.58 -8.04 -2.58
CA ILE A 148 1.44 -7.74 -1.73
C ILE A 148 1.94 -7.23 -0.40
N ILE A 149 1.51 -6.02 -0.04
CA ILE A 149 1.78 -5.42 1.26
C ILE A 149 0.48 -5.04 1.94
N GLY A 150 0.43 -5.21 3.26
CA GLY A 150 -0.74 -4.90 4.07
C GLY A 150 -0.43 -4.03 5.28
N ALA A 151 -1.40 -3.22 5.69
CA ALA A 151 -1.37 -2.54 6.97
C ALA A 151 -1.37 -3.60 8.10
N ALA A 152 -0.73 -3.27 9.23
CA ALA A 152 -0.76 -4.16 10.38
C ALA A 152 -2.22 -4.37 10.83
N SER A 153 -2.69 -5.62 10.77
CA SER A 153 -4.04 -5.96 11.20
C SER A 153 -4.12 -6.38 12.66
N ASP A 154 -5.29 -6.18 13.26
CA ASP A 154 -5.63 -6.87 14.51
C ASP A 154 -5.87 -8.37 14.26
N ARG A 155 -5.91 -9.17 15.34
CA ARG A 155 -5.96 -10.64 15.23
C ARG A 155 -7.21 -11.20 14.53
N ASN A 156 -8.25 -10.39 14.35
CA ASN A 156 -9.57 -10.89 13.92
C ASN A 156 -10.02 -10.33 12.57
N ARG A 157 -9.32 -9.35 12.01
CA ARG A 157 -9.65 -8.77 10.71
C ARG A 157 -8.53 -9.09 9.71
N ARG A 158 -8.90 -9.35 8.46
CA ARG A 158 -7.92 -9.39 7.37
C ARG A 158 -7.31 -8.00 7.15
N PRO A 159 -6.00 -7.89 6.92
CA PRO A 159 -5.33 -6.61 6.69
C PRO A 159 -5.91 -5.90 5.48
N ASP A 160 -5.85 -4.58 5.53
CA ASP A 160 -5.97 -3.80 4.32
C ASP A 160 -4.69 -3.94 3.50
N CYS A 161 -4.81 -4.21 2.21
CA CYS A 161 -3.69 -4.57 1.35
C CYS A 161 -3.63 -3.76 0.06
N THR A 162 -2.45 -3.80 -0.55
CA THR A 162 -2.22 -3.40 -1.94
C THR A 162 -1.51 -4.51 -2.71
N LEU A 163 -1.89 -4.69 -3.97
CA LEU A 163 -1.27 -5.62 -4.92
C LEU A 163 -0.58 -4.81 -6.01
N TRP A 164 0.75 -4.91 -6.02
CA TRP A 164 1.63 -4.31 -7.01
C TRP A 164 2.13 -5.37 -7.96
N VAL A 165 2.10 -5.10 -9.26
CA VAL A 165 2.56 -6.06 -10.28
C VAL A 165 3.44 -5.39 -11.32
N THR A 166 4.31 -6.14 -11.95
CA THR A 166 5.04 -5.67 -13.13
C THR A 166 4.11 -5.44 -14.31
N GLU A 167 4.54 -4.62 -15.27
CA GLU A 167 3.81 -4.37 -16.52
C GLU A 167 3.35 -5.66 -17.24
N LYS A 168 4.15 -6.73 -17.15
CA LYS A 168 3.83 -8.03 -17.78
C LYS A 168 2.61 -8.73 -17.19
N LEU A 169 2.30 -8.46 -15.92
CA LEU A 169 1.20 -9.09 -15.19
C LEU A 169 -0.10 -8.27 -15.24
N VAL A 170 -0.06 -7.05 -15.78
CA VAL A 170 -1.25 -6.21 -15.89
C VAL A 170 -2.28 -6.93 -16.77
N GLY A 171 -3.49 -7.11 -16.24
CA GLY A 171 -4.59 -7.82 -16.92
C GLY A 171 -4.51 -9.36 -16.85
N GLN A 172 -3.44 -9.94 -16.28
CA GLN A 172 -3.27 -11.39 -16.16
C GLN A 172 -3.73 -11.91 -14.79
N GLU A 173 -5.05 -11.93 -14.56
CA GLU A 173 -5.64 -12.29 -13.27
C GLU A 173 -5.40 -13.74 -12.80
N SER A 174 -4.96 -14.63 -13.68
CA SER A 174 -4.71 -16.05 -13.34
C SER A 174 -3.46 -16.27 -12.50
N HIS A 175 -2.67 -15.23 -12.27
CA HIS A 175 -1.45 -15.34 -11.50
C HIS A 175 -1.72 -15.56 -10.00
N LEU A 176 -0.86 -16.34 -9.35
CA LEU A 176 -1.02 -16.76 -7.95
C LEU A 176 -1.27 -15.58 -6.99
N CYS A 177 -0.61 -14.44 -7.22
CA CYS A 177 -0.76 -13.25 -6.38
C CYS A 177 -2.19 -12.70 -6.33
N TYR A 178 -2.97 -12.83 -7.41
CA TYR A 178 -4.37 -12.40 -7.38
C TYR A 178 -5.21 -13.29 -6.44
N SER A 179 -4.95 -14.60 -6.47
CA SER A 179 -5.59 -15.55 -5.55
C SER A 179 -5.21 -15.26 -4.10
N ILE A 180 -3.91 -15.06 -3.83
CA ILE A 180 -3.42 -14.73 -2.49
C ILE A 180 -4.02 -13.40 -2.01
N PHE A 181 -4.06 -12.37 -2.86
CA PHE A 181 -4.66 -11.08 -2.51
C PHE A 181 -6.14 -11.23 -2.10
N ARG A 182 -6.94 -11.99 -2.85
CA ARG A 182 -8.36 -12.24 -2.51
C ARG A 182 -8.53 -13.06 -1.23
N GLN A 183 -7.61 -13.97 -0.95
CA GLN A 183 -7.68 -14.86 0.19
C GLN A 183 -7.22 -14.20 1.50
N GLU A 184 -6.13 -13.45 1.44
CA GLU A 184 -5.45 -12.95 2.65
C GLU A 184 -5.86 -11.52 3.03
N CYS A 185 -6.43 -10.75 2.09
CA CYS A 185 -6.79 -9.35 2.32
C CYS A 185 -8.29 -9.14 2.57
N GLY A 186 -8.62 -8.01 3.22
CA GLY A 186 -10.00 -7.56 3.45
C GLY A 186 -10.76 -7.21 2.15
N ASP A 187 -11.99 -6.70 2.24
CA ASP A 187 -12.89 -6.37 1.12
C ASP A 187 -12.14 -5.89 -0.14
N THR A 188 -11.91 -6.82 -1.07
CA THR A 188 -11.00 -6.59 -2.19
C THR A 188 -11.71 -5.81 -3.28
N ARG A 189 -11.28 -4.58 -3.55
CA ARG A 189 -11.59 -3.86 -4.78
C ARG A 189 -10.40 -3.97 -5.71
N ILE A 190 -10.47 -4.90 -6.65
CA ILE A 190 -9.43 -5.01 -7.68
C ILE A 190 -9.70 -3.92 -8.72
N THR A 191 -8.93 -2.85 -8.66
CA THR A 191 -8.91 -1.78 -9.66
C THR A 191 -8.04 -2.20 -10.84
N VAL A 192 -8.39 -3.29 -11.54
CA VAL A 192 -7.87 -3.51 -12.89
C VAL A 192 -8.67 -2.59 -13.80
N ARG A 193 -8.13 -1.42 -14.11
CA ARG A 193 -8.52 -0.72 -15.33
C ARG A 193 -7.28 -0.59 -16.18
N ASN A 194 -7.32 -1.25 -17.33
CA ASN A 194 -6.32 -1.13 -18.37
C ASN A 194 -6.05 0.36 -18.60
N ALA A 195 -4.78 0.73 -18.56
CA ALA A 195 -4.35 1.97 -19.18
C ALA A 195 -4.32 1.66 -20.68
N ASP A 196 -5.44 1.93 -21.35
CA ASP A 196 -5.46 2.06 -22.81
C ASP A 196 -4.60 3.28 -23.22
#